data_AF-A0A7R9TSK8-F1
#
_entry.id   AF-A0A7R9TSK8-F1
#
_cell.length_a   1.000
_cell.length_b   1.000
_cell.length_c   1.000
_cell.angle_alpha   90.00
_cell.angle_beta   90.00
_cell.angle_gamma   90.00
#
_symmetry.space_group_name_H-M   'P 1'
#
loop_
_entity.id
_entity.type
_entity.pdbx_description
1 polymer ?
#
loop_
_entity_poly.entity_id
_entity_poly.type
_entity_poly.pdbx_seq_one_letter_code
_entity_poly.pdbx_strand_id
1 'polypeptide(L)'
;MATAASKNSTLPWVEKYRPTKIDEIVGNADAVERLAAMAATGNVPNLIFSGPPGIGKTTSILCLAHTLLGPAYKDAVLELNASDDRGIDVVRNKIKMFAQKKVTLPPGRHKIVLLDEADSMTSAAQQAMRRTMEIYSNTTRFALACNASEKIIEPIQSR
;
A
#
# COMPACT_ATOMS: atom_id res chain seq x y z
N MET A 1 -11.93 -2.08 40.11
CA MET A 1 -12.49 -2.33 38.76
C MET A 1 -12.66 -0.98 38.08
N ALA A 2 -11.71 -0.58 37.23
CA ALA A 2 -11.83 0.65 36.44
C ALA A 2 -12.33 0.26 35.03
N THR A 3 -13.52 0.72 34.69
CA THR A 3 -14.17 0.57 33.38
C THR A 3 -13.35 1.27 32.30
N ALA A 4 -12.86 0.51 31.32
CA ALA A 4 -12.19 1.03 30.14
C ALA A 4 -13.18 1.86 29.31
N ALA A 5 -12.99 3.17 29.28
CA ALA A 5 -13.75 4.07 28.44
C ALA A 5 -13.53 3.73 26.96
N SER A 6 -14.63 3.52 26.23
CA SER A 6 -14.70 3.26 24.79
C SER A 6 -14.04 4.40 23.98
N LYS A 7 -12.94 4.11 23.30
CA LYS A 7 -12.16 5.01 22.41
C LYS A 7 -12.84 5.39 21.08
N ASN A 8 -14.17 5.40 20.99
CA ASN A 8 -14.88 5.50 19.70
C ASN A 8 -15.66 6.81 19.43
N SER A 9 -15.54 7.87 20.23
CA SER A 9 -16.48 9.00 20.14
C SER A 9 -16.09 10.23 19.31
N THR A 10 -14.96 10.25 18.57
CA THR A 10 -14.60 11.43 17.73
C THR A 10 -13.76 11.10 16.47
N LEU A 11 -14.02 9.97 15.80
CA LEU A 11 -13.42 9.73 14.48
C LEU A 11 -14.16 10.54 13.40
N PRO A 12 -13.45 11.31 12.55
CA PRO A 12 -14.04 11.95 11.38
C PRO A 12 -14.79 10.92 10.52
N TRP A 13 -15.89 11.31 9.90
CA TRP A 13 -16.72 10.39 9.10
C TRP A 13 -15.96 9.75 7.94
N VAL A 14 -14.99 10.46 7.38
CA VAL A 14 -14.11 9.96 6.31
C VAL A 14 -13.34 8.72 6.76
N GLU A 15 -12.91 8.67 8.03
CA GLU A 15 -12.24 7.48 8.59
C GLU A 15 -13.25 6.45 9.12
N LYS A 16 -14.33 6.92 9.74
CA LYS A 16 -15.36 6.04 10.32
C LYS A 16 -16.04 5.17 9.27
N TYR A 17 -16.26 5.71 8.07
CA TYR A 17 -16.90 5.02 6.95
C TYR A 17 -15.91 4.65 5.84
N ARG A 18 -14.59 4.67 6.12
CA ARG A 18 -13.59 4.21 5.17
C ARG A 18 -13.84 2.73 4.85
N PRO A 19 -14.01 2.37 3.56
CA PRO A 19 -14.15 0.97 3.14
C PRO A 19 -13.04 0.08 3.68
N THR A 20 -13.42 -1.12 4.13
CA THR A 20 -12.48 -2.15 4.63
C THR A 20 -12.40 -3.37 3.72
N LYS A 21 -13.41 -3.54 2.85
CA LYS A 21 -13.51 -4.61 1.86
C LYS A 21 -13.55 -4.03 0.45
N ILE A 22 -13.08 -4.82 -0.51
CA ILE A 22 -13.10 -4.43 -1.93
C ILE A 22 -14.54 -4.14 -2.40
N ASP A 23 -15.52 -4.93 -1.94
CA ASP A 23 -16.94 -4.79 -2.32
C ASP A 23 -17.60 -3.49 -1.80
N GLU A 24 -17.00 -2.83 -0.81
CA GLU A 24 -17.47 -1.56 -0.25
C GLU A 24 -16.95 -0.35 -1.03
N ILE A 25 -16.00 -0.56 -1.95
CA ILE A 25 -15.42 0.51 -2.77
C ILE A 25 -16.41 0.87 -3.87
N VAL A 26 -16.78 2.15 -3.91
CA VAL A 26 -17.67 2.70 -4.94
C VAL A 26 -16.85 3.48 -5.97
N GLY A 27 -17.16 3.25 -7.25
CA GLY A 27 -16.51 3.92 -8.38
C GLY A 27 -15.46 3.06 -9.10
N ASN A 28 -15.13 3.41 -10.34
CA ASN A 28 -14.17 2.70 -11.20
C ASN A 28 -14.37 1.17 -11.20
N ALA A 29 -15.57 0.72 -11.56
CA ALA A 29 -15.98 -0.69 -11.49
C ALA A 29 -14.96 -1.65 -12.12
N ASP A 30 -14.46 -1.32 -13.32
CA ASP A 30 -13.46 -2.12 -14.03
C ASP A 30 -12.16 -2.31 -13.23
N ALA A 31 -11.72 -1.27 -12.51
CA ALA A 31 -10.52 -1.34 -11.69
C ALA A 31 -10.77 -2.18 -10.43
N VAL A 32 -11.92 -1.98 -9.77
CA VAL A 32 -12.33 -2.76 -8.58
C VAL A 32 -12.47 -4.24 -8.93
N GLU A 33 -13.06 -4.58 -10.07
CA GLU A 33 -13.18 -5.97 -10.55
C GLU A 33 -11.81 -6.61 -10.78
N ARG A 34 -10.87 -5.90 -11.41
CA ARG A 34 -9.48 -6.37 -11.58
C ARG A 34 -8.80 -6.61 -10.24
N LEU A 35 -9.00 -5.72 -9.25
CA LEU A 35 -8.45 -5.90 -7.91
C LEU A 35 -9.05 -7.12 -7.21
N ALA A 36 -10.35 -7.35 -7.35
CA ALA A 36 -11.03 -8.53 -6.81
C ALA A 36 -10.46 -9.82 -7.43
N ALA A 37 -10.24 -9.85 -8.75
CA ALA A 37 -9.62 -10.99 -9.44
C ALA A 37 -8.17 -11.24 -8.98
N MET A 38 -7.39 -10.16 -8.80
CA MET A 38 -6.04 -10.25 -8.24
C MET A 38 -6.04 -10.76 -6.79
N ALA A 39 -7.01 -10.32 -5.97
CA ALA A 39 -7.16 -10.78 -4.60
C ALA A 39 -7.51 -12.27 -4.51
N ALA A 40 -8.33 -12.77 -5.44
CA ALA A 40 -8.68 -14.18 -5.53
C ALA A 40 -7.49 -15.06 -5.93
N THR A 41 -6.71 -14.63 -6.93
CA THR A 41 -5.52 -15.37 -7.40
C THR A 41 -4.33 -15.28 -6.44
N GLY A 42 -4.22 -14.19 -5.68
CA GLY A 42 -3.19 -13.97 -4.65
C GLY A 42 -1.85 -13.44 -5.17
N ASN A 43 -1.51 -13.66 -6.45
CA ASN A 43 -0.26 -13.17 -7.04
C ASN A 43 -0.43 -11.76 -7.61
N VAL A 44 -0.27 -10.75 -6.75
CA VAL A 44 -0.43 -9.35 -7.14
C VAL A 44 0.92 -8.77 -7.63
N PRO A 45 0.97 -8.14 -8.82
CA PRO A 45 2.17 -7.42 -9.28
C PRO A 45 2.47 -6.20 -8.41
N ASN A 46 3.53 -5.46 -8.74
CA ASN A 46 3.62 -4.10 -8.22
C ASN A 46 2.51 -3.27 -8.87
N LEU A 47 1.90 -2.36 -8.10
CA LEU A 47 0.76 -1.58 -8.55
C LEU A 47 1.06 -0.09 -8.39
N ILE A 48 0.60 0.70 -9.35
CA ILE A 48 0.58 2.16 -9.27
C ILE A 48 -0.86 2.61 -9.47
N PHE A 49 -1.39 3.30 -8.47
CA PHE A 49 -2.69 3.94 -8.47
C PHE A 49 -2.48 5.42 -8.73
N SER A 50 -2.95 5.91 -9.88
CA SER A 50 -2.93 7.31 -10.25
C SER A 50 -4.34 7.85 -10.44
N GLY A 51 -4.51 9.15 -10.17
CA GLY A 51 -5.79 9.85 -10.37
C GLY A 51 -6.01 10.97 -9.36
N PRO A 52 -7.12 11.72 -9.46
CA PRO A 52 -7.43 12.84 -8.57
C PRO A 52 -7.45 12.47 -7.07
N PRO A 53 -7.26 13.43 -6.15
CA PRO A 53 -7.43 13.20 -4.72
C PRO A 53 -8.89 12.82 -4.39
N GLY A 54 -9.08 12.01 -3.34
CA GLY A 54 -10.42 11.67 -2.84
C GLY A 54 -11.17 10.55 -3.59
N ILE A 55 -10.58 9.93 -4.64
CA ILE A 55 -11.23 8.85 -5.40
C ILE A 55 -11.03 7.44 -4.79
N GLY A 56 -10.43 7.34 -3.61
CA GLY A 56 -10.23 6.06 -2.93
C GLY A 56 -8.96 5.27 -3.29
N LYS A 57 -7.93 5.88 -3.91
CA LYS A 57 -6.66 5.19 -4.24
C LYS A 57 -6.04 4.42 -3.07
N THR A 58 -5.76 5.13 -1.98
CA THR A 58 -5.17 4.58 -0.75
C THR A 58 -6.10 3.50 -0.16
N THR A 59 -7.39 3.82 -0.07
CA THR A 59 -8.43 2.90 0.40
C THR A 59 -8.46 1.59 -0.40
N SER A 60 -8.37 1.65 -1.73
CA SER A 60 -8.37 0.46 -2.60
C SER A 60 -7.17 -0.43 -2.33
N ILE A 61 -5.99 0.16 -2.13
CA ILE A 61 -4.78 -0.60 -1.78
C ILE A 61 -4.94 -1.26 -0.41
N LEU A 62 -5.45 -0.54 0.59
CA LEU A 62 -5.67 -1.07 1.94
C LEU A 62 -6.70 -2.21 1.93
N CYS A 63 -7.80 -2.08 1.20
CA CYS A 63 -8.81 -3.12 1.03
C CYS A 63 -8.23 -4.37 0.34
N LEU A 64 -7.42 -4.18 -0.70
CA LEU A 64 -6.69 -5.26 -1.36
C LEU A 64 -5.76 -5.98 -0.37
N ALA A 65 -4.97 -5.22 0.39
CA ALA A 65 -4.04 -5.77 1.36
C ALA A 65 -4.75 -6.52 2.50
N HIS A 66 -5.88 -6.00 3.00
CA HIS A 66 -6.72 -6.68 3.97
C HIS A 66 -7.27 -8.01 3.44
N THR A 67 -7.78 -8.01 2.21
CA THR A 67 -8.30 -9.22 1.56
C THR A 67 -7.19 -10.23 1.29
N LEU A 68 -5.98 -9.76 0.99
CA LEU A 68 -4.84 -10.62 0.69
C LEU A 68 -4.20 -11.25 1.92
N LEU A 69 -4.08 -10.50 3.01
CA LEU A 69 -3.24 -10.88 4.15
C LEU A 69 -4.05 -11.26 5.38
N GLY A 70 -5.34 -10.86 5.44
CA GLY A 70 -6.25 -11.18 6.53
C GLY A 70 -5.63 -10.91 7.91
N PRO A 71 -5.45 -11.92 8.77
CA PRO A 71 -4.90 -11.73 10.11
C PRO A 71 -3.42 -11.28 10.10
N ALA A 72 -2.66 -11.59 9.04
CA ALA A 72 -1.26 -11.20 8.91
C ALA A 72 -1.05 -9.75 8.47
N TYR A 73 -2.14 -9.00 8.21
CA TYR A 73 -2.10 -7.62 7.72
C TYR A 73 -1.15 -6.73 8.53
N LYS A 74 -1.24 -6.77 9.87
CA LYS A 74 -0.43 -5.90 10.76
C LYS A 74 1.08 -6.17 10.64
N ASP A 75 1.46 -7.39 10.29
CA ASP A 75 2.86 -7.80 10.20
C ASP A 75 3.43 -7.74 8.79
N ALA A 76 2.56 -7.82 7.79
CA ALA A 76 2.88 -7.96 6.37
C ALA A 76 2.50 -6.74 5.53
N VAL A 77 1.98 -5.67 6.13
CA VAL A 77 1.76 -4.37 5.47
C VAL A 77 2.63 -3.30 6.13
N LEU A 78 3.35 -2.54 5.31
CA LEU A 78 4.02 -1.30 5.71
C LEU A 78 3.40 -0.15 4.93
N GLU A 79 2.75 0.76 5.64
CA GLU A 79 2.24 2.02 5.09
C GLU A 79 3.23 3.14 5.39
N LEU A 80 3.62 3.89 4.36
CA LEU A 80 4.45 5.08 4.47
C LEU A 80 3.76 6.21 3.71
N ASN A 81 3.49 7.31 4.41
CA ASN A 81 3.12 8.56 3.76
C ASN A 81 4.40 9.30 3.34
N ALA A 82 4.62 9.45 2.03
CA ALA A 82 5.84 10.03 1.50
C ALA A 82 5.98 11.54 1.78
N SER A 83 4.90 12.26 2.07
CA SER A 83 4.96 13.69 2.44
C SER A 83 5.42 13.92 3.88
N ASP A 84 5.10 13.01 4.80
CA ASP A 84 5.43 13.15 6.23
C ASP A 84 6.83 12.60 6.57
N ASP A 85 7.21 11.45 6.01
CA ASP A 85 8.53 10.82 6.21
C ASP A 85 9.58 11.42 5.24
N ARG A 86 9.88 12.72 5.41
CA ARG A 86 10.68 13.56 4.48
C ARG A 86 12.13 13.12 4.22
N GLY A 87 12.66 12.14 4.96
CA GLY A 87 14.04 11.70 4.83
C GLY A 87 14.20 10.58 3.80
N ILE A 88 14.95 10.83 2.72
CA ILE A 88 15.35 9.80 1.73
C ILE A 88 15.90 8.55 2.45
N ASP A 89 16.74 8.76 3.45
CA ASP A 89 17.35 7.68 4.23
C ASP A 89 16.35 6.94 5.12
N VAL A 90 15.33 7.64 5.64
CA VAL A 90 14.29 7.04 6.49
C VAL A 90 13.44 6.10 5.65
N VAL A 91 12.95 6.57 4.50
CA VAL A 91 12.15 5.78 3.57
C VAL A 91 12.96 4.57 3.07
N ARG A 92 14.19 4.81 2.61
CA ARG A 92 15.09 3.74 2.14
C ARG A 92 15.32 2.67 3.21
N ASN A 93 15.66 3.07 4.43
CA ASN A 93 16.02 2.13 5.48
C ASN A 93 14.78 1.38 6.02
N LYS A 94 13.65 2.07 6.25
CA LYS A 94 12.39 1.42 6.68
C LYS A 94 11.95 0.36 5.66
N ILE A 95 11.89 0.72 4.39
CA ILE A 95 11.49 -0.20 3.32
C ILE A 95 12.46 -1.37 3.24
N LYS A 96 13.77 -1.13 3.28
CA LYS A 96 14.77 -2.20 3.24
C LYS A 96 14.65 -3.16 4.42
N MET A 97 14.51 -2.64 5.65
CA MET A 97 14.35 -3.46 6.84
C MET A 97 13.06 -4.29 6.78
N PHE A 98 11.96 -3.69 6.33
CA PHE A 98 10.70 -4.39 6.17
C PHE A 98 10.75 -5.46 5.06
N ALA A 99 11.38 -5.15 3.92
CA ALA A 99 11.58 -6.12 2.84
C ALA A 99 12.44 -7.31 3.31
N GLN A 100 13.38 -7.09 4.23
CA GLN A 100 14.21 -8.14 4.85
C GLN A 100 13.50 -8.93 5.96
N LYS A 101 12.49 -8.36 6.63
CA LYS A 101 11.72 -9.03 7.69
C LYS A 101 11.11 -10.32 7.14
N LYS A 102 11.40 -11.47 7.78
CA LYS A 102 10.73 -12.73 7.44
C LYS A 102 9.34 -12.74 8.05
N VAL A 103 8.33 -12.94 7.22
CA VAL A 103 6.93 -13.11 7.64
C VAL A 103 6.40 -14.34 6.93
N THR A 104 5.83 -15.27 7.69
CA THR A 104 5.25 -16.49 7.13
C THR A 104 3.86 -16.17 6.59
N LEU A 105 3.71 -16.24 5.27
CA LEU A 105 2.45 -15.99 4.56
C LEU A 105 2.01 -17.25 3.82
N PRO A 106 0.70 -17.41 3.55
CA PRO A 106 0.20 -18.49 2.71
C PRO A 106 0.85 -18.48 1.31
N PRO A 107 0.90 -19.63 0.60
CA PRO A 107 1.44 -19.70 -0.74
C PRO A 107 0.82 -18.65 -1.68
N GLY A 108 1.67 -17.99 -2.48
CA GLY A 108 1.25 -16.95 -3.42
C GLY A 108 1.01 -15.57 -2.80
N ARG A 109 1.01 -15.43 -1.46
CA ARG A 109 0.84 -14.14 -0.78
C ARG A 109 2.20 -13.52 -0.45
N HIS A 110 2.26 -12.20 -0.58
CA HIS A 110 3.48 -11.41 -0.42
C HIS A 110 3.23 -10.27 0.56
N LYS A 111 4.27 -9.80 1.24
CA LYS A 111 4.19 -8.55 2.02
C LYS A 111 3.90 -7.39 1.08
N ILE A 112 3.23 -6.36 1.59
CA ILE A 112 2.86 -5.18 0.80
C ILE A 112 3.49 -3.94 1.42
N VAL A 113 4.17 -3.15 0.60
CA VAL A 113 4.61 -1.80 0.95
C VAL A 113 3.72 -0.81 0.22
N LEU A 114 2.93 -0.06 0.99
CA LEU A 114 2.10 1.03 0.49
C LEU A 114 2.88 2.34 0.64
N LEU A 115 3.11 3.00 -0.49
CA LEU A 115 3.68 4.34 -0.54
C LEU A 115 2.59 5.31 -0.97
N ASP A 116 2.02 6.04 -0.01
CA ASP A 116 1.05 7.09 -0.32
C ASP A 116 1.76 8.38 -0.69
N GLU A 117 1.12 9.17 -1.55
CA GLU A 117 1.67 10.40 -2.13
C GLU A 117 3.07 10.19 -2.76
N ALA A 118 3.25 9.08 -3.46
CA ALA A 118 4.54 8.69 -4.05
C ALA A 118 5.09 9.73 -5.06
N ASP A 119 4.23 10.60 -5.59
CA ASP A 119 4.59 11.75 -6.42
C ASP A 119 5.30 12.89 -5.65
N SER A 120 5.24 12.87 -4.32
CA SER A 120 6.01 13.75 -3.43
C SER A 120 7.42 13.22 -3.14
N MET A 121 7.74 11.99 -3.54
CA MET A 121 9.08 11.42 -3.36
C MET A 121 10.10 12.01 -4.32
N THR A 122 11.30 12.32 -3.81
CA THR A 122 12.41 12.72 -4.67
C THR A 122 12.84 11.58 -5.59
N SER A 123 13.30 11.93 -6.80
CA SER A 123 13.80 10.93 -7.77
C SER A 123 14.93 10.08 -7.20
N ALA A 124 15.76 10.64 -6.30
CA ALA A 124 16.83 9.92 -5.63
C ALA A 124 16.29 8.82 -4.68
N ALA A 125 15.22 9.11 -3.93
CA ALA A 125 14.54 8.11 -3.10
C ALA A 125 13.93 6.99 -3.97
N GLN A 126 13.25 7.37 -5.05
CA GLN A 126 12.68 6.41 -5.99
C GLN A 126 13.77 5.49 -6.60
N GLN A 127 14.90 6.05 -7.03
CA GLN A 127 16.04 5.27 -7.51
C GLN A 127 16.60 4.33 -6.43
N ALA A 128 16.68 4.78 -5.18
CA ALA A 128 17.17 3.97 -4.07
C ALA A 128 16.25 2.77 -3.74
N MET A 129 14.94 2.90 -3.98
CA MET A 129 13.97 1.82 -3.78
C MET A 129 13.99 0.78 -4.90
N ARG A 130 14.28 1.18 -6.15
CA ARG A 130 14.27 0.29 -7.32
C ARG A 130 14.98 -1.04 -7.07
N ARG A 131 16.19 -1.00 -6.48
CA ARG A 131 16.97 -2.22 -6.22
C ARG A 131 16.30 -3.13 -5.18
N THR A 132 15.63 -2.54 -4.19
CA THR A 132 14.88 -3.28 -3.17
C THR A 132 13.66 -3.95 -3.79
N MET A 133 12.94 -3.24 -4.68
CA MET A 133 11.81 -3.81 -5.44
C MET A 133 12.23 -5.02 -6.27
N GLU A 134 13.40 -4.95 -6.93
CA GLU A 134 13.98 -6.06 -7.69
C GLU A 134 14.32 -7.27 -6.81
N ILE A 135 15.16 -7.07 -5.79
CA ILE A 135 15.72 -8.15 -4.97
C ILE A 135 14.62 -8.90 -4.20
N TYR A 136 13.63 -8.17 -3.69
CA TYR A 136 12.61 -8.72 -2.79
C TYR A 136 11.27 -8.99 -3.47
N SER A 137 11.17 -8.90 -4.80
CA SER A 137 9.97 -9.16 -5.61
C SER A 137 9.24 -10.48 -5.28
N ASN A 138 9.99 -11.53 -4.94
CA ASN A 138 9.45 -12.84 -4.56
C ASN A 138 8.75 -12.87 -3.17
N THR A 139 8.93 -11.83 -2.35
CA THR A 139 8.43 -11.80 -0.95
C THR A 139 7.67 -10.53 -0.62
N THR A 140 7.90 -9.45 -1.36
CA THR A 140 7.40 -8.10 -1.09
C THR A 140 6.94 -7.47 -2.40
N ARG A 141 5.71 -6.96 -2.41
CA ARG A 141 5.10 -6.21 -3.51
C ARG A 141 4.90 -4.77 -3.10
N PHE A 142 4.98 -3.88 -4.06
CA PHE A 142 4.86 -2.44 -3.83
C PHE A 142 3.55 -1.94 -4.43
N ALA A 143 2.85 -1.10 -3.70
CA ALA A 143 1.65 -0.41 -4.14
C ALA A 143 1.85 1.09 -3.92
N LEU A 144 1.92 1.86 -5.00
CA LEU A 144 2.15 3.29 -4.97
C LEU A 144 0.82 4.01 -5.24
N ALA A 145 0.48 4.98 -4.42
CA ALA A 145 -0.61 5.91 -4.69
C ALA A 145 -0.02 7.29 -5.01
N CYS A 146 -0.48 7.91 -6.10
CA CYS A 146 -0.02 9.22 -6.54
C CYS A 146 -1.13 9.98 -7.26
N ASN A 147 -1.00 11.30 -7.37
CA ASN A 147 -1.92 12.09 -8.20
C ASN A 147 -1.41 12.21 -9.64
N ALA A 148 -0.10 12.37 -9.80
CA ALA A 148 0.60 12.53 -11.07
C ALA A 148 1.56 11.36 -11.31
N SER A 149 1.18 10.40 -12.17
CA SER A 149 2.02 9.24 -12.48
C SER A 149 3.33 9.61 -13.17
N GLU A 150 3.35 10.71 -13.93
CA GLU A 150 4.54 11.23 -14.61
C GLU A 150 5.68 11.63 -13.67
N LYS A 151 5.39 11.85 -12.38
CA LYS A 151 6.40 12.12 -11.35
C LYS A 151 7.05 10.84 -10.79
N ILE A 152 6.51 9.67 -11.15
CA ILE A 152 7.12 8.39 -10.83
C ILE A 152 8.12 8.04 -11.93
N ILE A 153 9.34 7.68 -11.56
CA ILE A 153 10.38 7.35 -12.53
C ILE A 153 9.98 6.11 -13.36
N GLU A 154 10.30 6.14 -14.66
CA GLU A 154 10.03 5.05 -15.60
C GLU A 154 10.52 3.66 -15.13
N PRO A 155 11.69 3.52 -14.45
CA PRO A 155 12.13 2.24 -13.91
C PRO A 155 11.20 1.61 -12.86
N ILE A 156 10.34 2.40 -12.21
CA ILE A 156 9.31 1.92 -11.29
C ILE A 156 8.02 1.62 -12.05
N GLN A 157 7.65 2.44 -13.03
CA GLN A 157 6.44 2.23 -13.85
C GLN A 157 6.51 0.97 -14.73
N SER A 158 7.71 0.61 -15.20
CA SER A 158 7.94 -0.53 -16.10
C SER A 158 7.95 -1.90 -15.39
N ARG A 159 7.62 -1.99 -14.11
CA ARG A 159 7.77 -3.18 -13.24
C ARG A 159 6.54 -3.48 -12.42
#